data_AF-A0A1I7X3M8-F1
#
_entry.id   AF-A0A1I7X3M8-F1
#
_cell.length_a   1.000
_cell.length_b   1.000
_cell.length_c   1.000
_cell.angle_alpha   90.00
_cell.angle_beta   90.00
_cell.angle_gamma   90.00
#
_symmetry.space_group_name_H-M   'P 1'
#
loop_
_entity.id
_entity.type
_entity.pdbx_description
1 polymer ?
#
loop_
_entity_poly.entity_id
_entity_poly.type
_entity_poly.pdbx_seq_one_letter_code
_entity_poly.pdbx_strand_id
1 'polypeptide(L)'
;MALVSHPASVSGPSMFAPGPTVKQEKSQIKQQLPQPQQGIQMPAPQMPQTLRCKILNLTDPLDMELLESSVTDPRSGKRVALKKMPNVFQNLASCKRVFREIRMLSSFKHDNVLSLLDILQPTNPHFFQELYVLTELMQSDLHKIIVSPQPLTIDHVKVFVYQILRGLKYLHSANILHRDIKPGNLLVNSNCILKICDFGLARIWDSREKQNMTHEVVTQYYRAPELLMGARRYTGAVDIWSVGCIFAELLARRILFQAQGPIEQLNLIIDLLGTPAPDEMRYACDGARNHVIRSHFRVNNFYRMRTLSPHTTDDAVHLLSLMLQFDPTSFNYAVFIVIRSYIFKDKRVSVEEALKHNYLDEGRMRFHSCMCSCCYTKSNNTRIFTTDFDPVHEQPFDPKWEKELSRLSMFDLRDRMYKFVTERTPLFGTPLCINPSSAAYKNFARQDL
;
A
#
# COMPACT_ATOMS: atom_id res chain seq x y z
N MET A 1 38.99 -18.99 59.97
CA MET A 1 40.14 -18.73 59.07
C MET A 1 39.84 -17.40 58.38
N ALA A 2 40.40 -16.30 58.88
CA ALA A 2 41.74 -15.77 58.55
C ALA A 2 41.69 -15.04 57.19
N LEU A 3 41.68 -13.70 57.14
CA LEU A 3 42.81 -12.77 57.37
C LEU A 3 43.92 -13.00 56.34
N VAL A 4 44.03 -12.14 55.31
CA VAL A 4 44.75 -10.84 55.26
C VAL A 4 46.25 -10.99 54.97
N SER A 5 46.72 -10.35 53.90
CA SER A 5 48.11 -9.89 53.75
C SER A 5 48.29 -8.78 52.70
N HIS A 6 48.65 -7.59 53.20
CA HIS A 6 49.42 -6.52 52.52
C HIS A 6 50.94 -6.88 52.53
N PRO A 7 51.93 -6.15 51.94
CA PRO A 7 52.08 -4.67 51.77
C PRO A 7 52.62 -4.26 50.34
N ALA A 8 53.30 -3.14 50.01
CA ALA A 8 53.91 -2.03 50.78
C ALA A 8 54.10 -0.71 49.97
N SER A 9 54.30 0.40 50.72
CA SER A 9 55.24 1.58 50.60
C SER A 9 55.92 1.99 49.25
N VAL A 10 56.46 3.22 49.03
CA VAL A 10 57.17 4.24 49.88
C VAL A 10 57.08 5.68 49.28
N SER A 11 57.13 6.76 50.11
CA SER A 11 57.51 8.20 49.85
C SER A 11 56.79 9.04 48.76
N GLY A 12 56.47 10.34 48.87
CA GLY A 12 56.80 11.45 49.82
C GLY A 12 57.64 12.58 49.14
N PRO A 13 57.70 13.86 49.61
CA PRO A 13 56.85 14.61 50.56
C PRO A 13 56.59 16.13 50.20
N SER A 14 55.93 16.88 51.11
CA SER A 14 56.08 18.35 51.37
C SER A 14 55.32 19.37 50.46
N MET A 15 54.89 20.57 50.90
CA MET A 15 54.98 21.22 52.23
C MET A 15 54.01 22.43 52.43
N PHE A 16 53.74 22.74 53.71
CA PHE A 16 53.27 24.01 54.32
C PHE A 16 51.89 24.66 54.00
N ALA A 17 51.10 24.76 55.07
CA ALA A 17 50.21 25.89 55.37
C ALA A 17 50.85 26.77 56.47
N PRO A 18 50.32 27.99 56.72
CA PRO A 18 50.10 28.37 58.11
C PRO A 18 48.84 29.20 58.40
N GLY A 19 48.13 28.82 59.45
CA GLY A 19 47.88 29.73 60.60
C GLY A 19 46.64 30.66 60.59
N PRO A 20 45.99 30.93 61.75
CA PRO A 20 44.72 31.67 61.83
C PRO A 20 44.80 32.99 62.66
N THR A 21 43.62 33.51 63.09
CA THR A 21 43.30 34.65 64.01
C THR A 21 42.92 35.98 63.32
N VAL A 22 42.01 36.85 63.83
CA VAL A 22 41.04 36.79 64.96
C VAL A 22 39.82 37.72 64.70
N LYS A 23 38.74 37.56 65.47
CA LYS A 23 37.46 38.31 65.41
C LYS A 23 37.57 39.84 65.63
N GLN A 24 36.60 40.60 65.09
CA GLN A 24 35.91 41.67 65.84
C GLN A 24 34.56 42.06 65.22
N GLU A 25 33.55 42.29 66.07
CA GLU A 25 32.25 42.87 65.70
C GLU A 25 32.31 44.40 65.72
N LYS A 26 31.51 45.08 64.88
CA LYS A 26 30.79 46.31 65.26
C LYS A 26 29.68 46.68 64.29
N SER A 27 28.70 47.41 64.81
CA SER A 27 27.39 47.69 64.23
C SER A 27 27.31 49.01 63.45
N GLN A 28 26.42 49.03 62.45
CA GLN A 28 25.62 50.15 61.92
C GLN A 28 26.26 51.55 61.74
N ILE A 29 26.21 52.07 60.50
CA ILE A 29 25.46 53.29 60.13
C ILE A 29 25.27 53.30 58.59
N LYS A 30 24.13 53.80 58.11
CA LYS A 30 23.79 53.89 56.68
C LYS A 30 24.44 55.11 56.03
N GLN A 31 25.06 54.93 54.86
CA GLN A 31 25.14 55.94 53.79
C GLN A 31 25.10 55.24 52.42
N GLN A 32 24.49 55.88 51.42
CA GLN A 32 24.10 55.26 50.15
C GLN A 32 25.27 55.21 49.15
N LEU A 33 25.44 54.09 48.45
CA LEU A 33 26.13 54.03 47.16
C LEU A 33 25.19 53.45 46.08
N PRO A 34 25.38 53.78 44.79
CA PRO A 34 24.46 53.38 43.72
C PRO A 34 24.51 51.88 43.43
N GLN A 35 23.38 51.30 43.02
CA GLN A 35 23.38 49.94 42.49
C GLN A 35 24.17 49.87 41.17
N PRO A 36 24.92 48.77 40.90
CA PRO A 36 25.51 48.55 39.59
C PRO A 36 24.40 48.43 38.54
N GLN A 37 24.60 49.11 37.41
CA GLN A 37 23.66 49.10 36.29
C GLN A 37 23.39 47.65 35.85
N GLN A 38 22.11 47.30 35.71
CA GLN A 38 21.72 46.04 35.10
C GLN A 38 22.33 45.96 33.70
N GLY A 39 23.19 44.96 33.48
CA GLY A 39 23.77 44.73 32.16
C GLY A 39 22.65 44.59 31.13
N ILE A 40 22.74 45.34 30.04
CA ILE A 40 21.78 45.26 28.93
C ILE A 40 21.85 43.86 28.36
N GLN A 41 20.94 43.00 28.81
CA GLN A 41 20.80 41.65 28.32
C GLN A 41 20.23 41.77 26.91
N MET A 42 21.12 41.78 25.90
CA MET A 42 20.69 41.76 24.50
C MET A 42 19.71 40.59 24.34
N PRO A 43 18.51 40.83 23.79
CA PRO A 43 17.58 39.74 23.56
C PRO A 43 18.27 38.73 22.65
N ALA A 44 18.36 37.47 23.12
CA ALA A 44 18.78 36.38 22.25
C ALA A 44 17.91 36.42 20.98
N PRO A 45 18.49 36.23 19.78
CA PRO A 45 17.75 36.40 18.54
C PRO A 45 16.55 35.45 18.52
N GLN A 46 15.35 36.03 18.68
CA GLN A 46 14.10 35.29 18.59
C GLN A 46 13.90 34.87 17.14
N MET A 47 14.39 33.66 16.80
CA MET A 47 13.97 33.01 15.55
C MET A 47 12.45 32.86 15.58
N PRO A 48 11.72 33.34 14.54
CA PRO A 48 10.29 33.15 14.47
C PRO A 48 9.97 31.65 14.38
N GLN A 49 9.23 31.13 15.36
CA GLN A 49 8.90 29.70 15.47
C GLN A 49 7.86 29.21 14.43
N THR A 50 7.54 30.01 13.41
CA THR A 50 6.39 29.84 12.51
C THR A 50 6.71 29.45 11.07
N LEU A 51 7.97 29.20 10.70
CA LEU A 51 8.38 28.89 9.31
C LEU A 51 9.33 27.68 9.18
N ARG A 52 9.09 26.59 9.92
CA ARG A 52 9.73 25.28 9.62
C ARG A 52 8.84 24.31 8.85
N CYS A 53 7.53 24.39 9.00
CA CYS A 53 6.55 23.66 8.20
C CYS A 53 5.29 24.52 8.01
N LYS A 54 4.55 24.30 6.91
CA LYS A 54 3.20 24.86 6.76
C LYS A 54 2.19 23.98 7.52
N ILE A 55 1.25 24.63 8.19
CA ILE A 55 0.22 23.94 8.98
C ILE A 55 -0.94 23.55 8.07
N LEU A 56 -1.26 22.26 8.01
CA LEU A 56 -2.47 21.74 7.37
C LEU A 56 -3.65 21.89 8.35
N ASN A 57 -4.61 22.74 7.98
CA ASN A 57 -5.91 22.82 8.64
C ASN A 57 -6.89 21.93 7.88
N LEU A 58 -7.57 21.03 8.59
CA LEU A 58 -8.70 20.28 8.05
C LEU A 58 -9.88 21.25 7.88
N THR A 59 -10.54 21.21 6.73
CA THR A 59 -11.69 22.06 6.39
C THR A 59 -12.83 21.17 5.91
N ASP A 60 -13.94 21.23 6.66
CA ASP A 60 -15.21 20.48 6.55
C ASP A 60 -15.16 18.94 6.48
N PRO A 61 -15.91 18.24 7.36
CA PRO A 61 -16.03 16.78 7.36
C PRO A 61 -17.05 16.25 6.33
N LEU A 62 -17.27 16.98 5.22
CA LEU A 62 -18.42 16.76 4.33
C LEU A 62 -18.24 15.63 3.28
N ASP A 63 -17.02 15.24 2.95
CA ASP A 63 -16.71 14.14 2.01
C ASP A 63 -16.17 12.88 2.74
N MET A 64 -16.71 12.57 3.93
CA MET A 64 -16.23 11.52 4.86
C MET A 64 -16.70 10.09 4.51
N GLU A 65 -16.64 9.70 3.23
CA GLU A 65 -17.11 8.39 2.78
C GLU A 65 -16.00 7.43 2.28
N LEU A 66 -14.74 7.84 2.39
CA LEU A 66 -13.54 7.01 2.17
C LEU A 66 -12.68 7.02 3.46
N LEU A 67 -11.71 6.12 3.57
CA LEU A 67 -10.69 6.10 4.64
C LEU A 67 -9.71 7.29 4.62
N GLU A 68 -10.02 8.33 3.83
CA GLU A 68 -9.18 9.48 3.57
C GLU A 68 -10.05 10.75 3.55
N SER A 69 -9.68 11.77 4.31
CA SER A 69 -10.37 13.07 4.27
C SER A 69 -9.83 13.93 3.14
N SER A 70 -10.70 14.59 2.39
CA SER A 70 -10.28 15.67 1.49
C SER A 70 -9.74 16.86 2.29
N VAL A 71 -8.56 17.35 1.91
CA VAL A 71 -7.93 18.55 2.50
C VAL A 71 -7.37 19.47 1.41
N THR A 72 -7.21 20.76 1.72
CA THR A 72 -6.54 21.71 0.81
C THR A 72 -5.07 21.86 1.20
N ASP A 73 -4.14 21.56 0.30
CA ASP A 73 -2.71 21.75 0.55
C ASP A 73 -2.37 23.26 0.57
N PRO A 74 -1.95 23.85 1.70
CA PRO A 74 -1.67 25.28 1.84
C PRO A 74 -0.43 25.76 1.07
N ARG A 75 0.29 24.86 0.38
CA ARG A 75 1.40 25.19 -0.53
C ARG A 75 0.91 25.45 -1.96
N SER A 76 -0.15 24.77 -2.40
CA SER A 76 -0.60 24.79 -3.80
C SER A 76 -2.06 25.20 -4.01
N GLY A 77 -2.87 25.23 -2.94
CA GLY A 77 -4.31 25.46 -3.02
C GLY A 77 -5.11 24.28 -3.60
N LYS A 78 -4.47 23.16 -3.94
CA LYS A 78 -5.14 21.98 -4.49
C LYS A 78 -5.80 21.14 -3.39
N ARG A 79 -6.98 20.58 -3.70
CA ARG A 79 -7.57 19.50 -2.92
C ARG A 79 -6.77 18.21 -3.12
N VAL A 80 -6.48 17.52 -2.03
CA VAL A 80 -5.73 16.26 -1.94
C VAL A 80 -6.38 15.36 -0.89
N ALA A 81 -6.10 14.06 -0.92
CA ALA A 81 -6.57 13.13 0.10
C ALA A 81 -5.57 13.03 1.25
N LEU A 82 -6.07 12.96 2.49
CA LEU A 82 -5.30 12.77 3.72
C LEU A 82 -5.71 11.45 4.38
N LYS A 83 -4.82 10.45 4.30
CA LYS A 83 -4.96 9.18 5.01
C LYS A 83 -4.28 9.27 6.38
N LYS A 84 -5.05 9.03 7.44
CA LYS A 84 -4.52 8.79 8.79
C LYS A 84 -4.08 7.33 8.90
N MET A 85 -2.91 7.10 9.47
CA MET A 85 -2.39 5.78 9.81
C MET A 85 -2.24 5.71 11.33
N PRO A 86 -3.30 5.37 12.08
CA PRO A 86 -3.28 5.34 13.54
C PRO A 86 -2.52 4.12 14.07
N ASN A 87 -2.19 4.14 15.36
CA ASN A 87 -1.73 2.96 16.11
C ASN A 87 -0.51 2.22 15.49
N VAL A 88 0.38 2.99 14.84
CA VAL A 88 1.56 2.47 14.11
C VAL A 88 2.39 1.55 14.99
N PHE A 89 2.58 1.93 16.26
CA PHE A 89 3.43 1.22 17.21
C PHE A 89 2.65 0.36 18.22
N GLN A 90 1.39 0.02 17.95
CA GLN A 90 0.61 -0.88 18.82
C GLN A 90 1.24 -2.29 18.87
N ASN A 91 1.76 -2.77 17.74
CA ASN A 91 2.47 -4.05 17.65
C ASN A 91 3.45 -4.05 16.47
N LEU A 92 4.37 -5.01 16.45
CA LEU A 92 5.44 -5.08 15.45
C LEU A 92 4.92 -5.34 14.02
N ALA A 93 3.77 -6.02 13.87
CA ALA A 93 3.18 -6.26 12.56
C ALA A 93 2.58 -4.97 11.97
N SER A 94 1.92 -4.15 12.80
CA SER A 94 1.44 -2.80 12.43
C SER A 94 2.60 -1.92 11.94
N CYS A 95 3.69 -1.84 12.71
CA CYS A 95 4.89 -1.07 12.32
C CYS A 95 5.41 -1.47 10.93
N LYS A 96 5.53 -2.78 10.69
CA LYS A 96 6.04 -3.35 9.44
C LYS A 96 5.07 -3.10 8.28
N ARG A 97 3.75 -3.20 8.51
CA ARG A 97 2.70 -2.86 7.53
C ARG A 97 2.80 -1.40 7.11
N VAL A 98 2.77 -0.47 8.07
CA VAL A 98 2.78 0.97 7.79
C VAL A 98 4.09 1.39 7.11
N PHE A 99 5.25 0.89 7.58
CA PHE A 99 6.53 1.22 6.95
C PHE A 99 6.64 0.67 5.52
N ARG A 100 6.11 -0.53 5.25
CA ARG A 100 6.02 -1.07 3.88
C ARG A 100 5.12 -0.24 2.99
N GLU A 101 3.93 0.12 3.46
CA GLU A 101 2.97 0.90 2.69
C GLU A 101 3.55 2.26 2.27
N ILE A 102 4.11 3.04 3.20
CA ILE A 102 4.72 4.34 2.86
C ILE A 102 5.96 4.19 1.97
N ARG A 103 6.71 3.09 2.11
CA ARG A 103 7.88 2.81 1.27
C ARG A 103 7.51 2.43 -0.15
N MET A 104 6.44 1.64 -0.33
CA MET A 104 5.87 1.30 -1.64
C MET A 104 5.27 2.53 -2.31
N LEU A 105 4.36 3.24 -1.65
CA LEU A 105 3.72 4.46 -2.18
C LEU A 105 4.74 5.51 -2.66
N SER A 106 5.87 5.66 -1.97
CA SER A 106 6.95 6.60 -2.35
C SER A 106 7.72 6.26 -3.61
N SER A 107 7.63 5.02 -4.09
CA SER A 107 8.34 4.55 -5.29
C SER A 107 7.49 4.64 -6.57
N PHE A 108 6.16 4.66 -6.42
CA PHE A 108 5.24 4.50 -7.53
C PHE A 108 5.08 5.77 -8.36
N LYS A 109 5.19 5.61 -9.69
CA LYS A 109 4.98 6.64 -10.71
C LYS A 109 4.19 6.04 -11.87
N HIS A 110 2.88 5.88 -11.70
CA HIS A 110 2.03 5.23 -12.69
C HIS A 110 0.59 5.76 -12.64
N ASP A 111 -0.06 5.95 -13.79
CA ASP A 111 -1.44 6.47 -13.86
C ASP A 111 -2.44 5.56 -13.13
N ASN A 112 -2.16 4.25 -13.01
CA ASN A 112 -3.08 3.27 -12.44
C ASN A 112 -2.65 2.65 -11.10
N VAL A 113 -1.67 3.25 -10.44
CA VAL A 113 -1.24 2.90 -9.08
C VAL A 113 -1.23 4.18 -8.26
N LEU A 114 -1.79 4.16 -7.05
CA LEU A 114 -1.82 5.35 -6.20
C LEU A 114 -0.40 5.71 -5.75
N SER A 115 0.03 6.94 -6.03
CA SER A 115 1.37 7.43 -5.68
C SER A 115 1.34 8.35 -4.46
N LEU A 116 2.41 8.32 -3.66
CA LEU A 116 2.62 9.26 -2.57
C LEU A 116 2.77 10.69 -3.11
N LEU A 117 2.01 11.65 -2.56
CA LEU A 117 2.36 13.07 -2.68
C LEU A 117 3.30 13.47 -1.55
N ASP A 118 2.90 13.30 -0.29
CA ASP A 118 3.71 13.69 0.86
C ASP A 118 3.35 12.91 2.13
N ILE A 119 4.12 13.11 3.21
CA ILE A 119 3.82 12.63 4.55
C ILE A 119 4.11 13.77 5.50
N LEU A 120 3.15 14.15 6.33
CA LEU A 120 3.32 15.25 7.28
C LEU A 120 4.37 14.86 8.33
N GLN A 121 5.22 15.82 8.70
CA GLN A 121 6.27 15.59 9.68
C GLN A 121 5.66 15.33 11.07
N PRO A 122 6.05 14.22 11.75
CA PRO A 122 5.68 14.00 13.14
C PRO A 122 6.27 15.09 14.03
N THR A 123 5.47 15.63 14.94
CA THR A 123 5.89 16.72 15.85
C THR A 123 6.95 16.28 16.88
N ASN A 124 7.13 14.98 17.11
CA ASN A 124 8.15 14.45 18.01
C ASN A 124 8.74 13.12 17.51
N PRO A 125 10.08 13.00 17.33
CA PRO A 125 10.72 11.76 16.86
C PRO A 125 10.49 10.54 17.75
N HIS A 126 10.42 10.75 19.06
CA HIS A 126 10.39 9.65 20.03
C HIS A 126 8.97 9.20 20.35
N PHE A 127 7.97 10.08 20.22
CA PHE A 127 6.63 9.85 20.81
C PHE A 127 5.46 9.84 19.82
N PHE A 128 5.67 10.00 18.50
CA PHE A 128 4.58 9.85 17.54
C PHE A 128 3.95 8.44 17.58
N GLN A 129 2.64 8.34 17.35
CA GLN A 129 1.87 7.09 17.35
C GLN A 129 1.09 6.85 16.06
N GLU A 130 1.08 7.87 15.19
CA GLU A 130 0.31 7.92 13.96
C GLU A 130 1.10 8.64 12.87
N LEU A 131 0.78 8.34 11.62
CA LEU A 131 1.31 9.06 10.45
C LEU A 131 0.15 9.60 9.61
N TYR A 132 0.46 10.63 8.83
CA TYR A 132 -0.48 11.36 8.00
C TYR A 132 0.06 11.42 6.58
N VAL A 133 -0.55 10.67 5.68
CA VAL A 133 -0.09 10.46 4.30
C VAL A 133 -0.99 11.25 3.35
N LEU A 134 -0.37 12.01 2.45
CA LEU A 134 -1.06 12.75 1.39
C LEU A 134 -0.95 12.01 0.06
N THR A 135 -2.09 11.86 -0.59
CA THR A 135 -2.29 11.21 -1.89
C THR A 135 -3.13 12.11 -2.79
N GLU A 136 -3.21 11.79 -4.08
CA GLU A 136 -4.17 12.45 -4.96
C GLU A 136 -5.62 12.13 -4.54
N LEU A 137 -6.50 13.12 -4.61
CA LEU A 137 -7.90 12.93 -4.23
C LEU A 137 -8.65 12.17 -5.33
N MET A 138 -9.19 11.01 -4.97
CA MET A 138 -10.08 10.20 -5.81
C MET A 138 -11.50 10.27 -5.25
N GLN A 139 -12.49 10.48 -6.12
CA GLN A 139 -13.88 10.75 -5.70
C GLN A 139 -14.63 9.52 -5.17
N SER A 140 -14.23 8.31 -5.57
CA SER A 140 -14.94 7.08 -5.24
C SER A 140 -14.03 5.86 -5.33
N ASP A 141 -14.62 4.69 -5.12
CA ASP A 141 -14.02 3.38 -5.32
C ASP A 141 -14.89 2.53 -6.25
N LEU A 142 -14.31 1.49 -6.85
CA LEU A 142 -15.01 0.68 -7.85
C LEU A 142 -16.17 -0.12 -7.24
N HIS A 143 -16.17 -0.42 -5.93
CA HIS A 143 -17.31 -1.09 -5.29
C HIS A 143 -18.55 -0.19 -5.35
N LYS A 144 -18.41 1.07 -4.94
CA LYS A 144 -19.49 2.08 -5.04
C LYS A 144 -19.99 2.24 -6.47
N ILE A 145 -19.08 2.32 -7.45
CA ILE A 145 -19.47 2.40 -8.87
C ILE A 145 -20.30 1.17 -9.28
N ILE A 146 -19.87 -0.05 -8.91
CA ILE A 146 -20.55 -1.31 -9.23
C ILE A 146 -21.96 -1.37 -8.62
N VAL A 147 -22.15 -0.97 -7.36
CA VAL A 147 -23.48 -1.02 -6.71
C VAL A 147 -24.35 0.21 -7.00
N SER A 148 -23.79 1.27 -7.59
CA SER A 148 -24.54 2.48 -7.91
C SER A 148 -25.56 2.27 -9.05
N PRO A 149 -26.67 3.04 -9.06
CA PRO A 149 -27.63 3.04 -10.17
C PRO A 149 -27.10 3.72 -11.46
N GLN A 150 -25.90 4.31 -11.45
CA GLN A 150 -25.34 4.94 -12.63
C GLN A 150 -25.04 3.89 -13.72
N PRO A 151 -25.42 4.08 -14.99
CA PRO A 151 -25.13 3.12 -16.06
C PRO A 151 -23.64 2.83 -16.25
N LEU A 152 -23.29 1.54 -16.33
CA LEU A 152 -21.95 1.05 -16.58
C LEU A 152 -21.97 0.31 -17.90
N THR A 153 -21.42 0.93 -18.94
CA THR A 153 -21.37 0.37 -20.30
C THR A 153 -20.23 -0.63 -20.44
N ILE A 154 -20.27 -1.49 -21.46
CA ILE A 154 -19.15 -2.40 -21.77
C ILE A 154 -17.86 -1.62 -22.04
N ASP A 155 -17.93 -0.42 -22.61
CA ASP A 155 -16.79 0.49 -22.79
C ASP A 155 -16.13 0.83 -21.44
N HIS A 156 -16.92 1.15 -20.40
CA HIS A 156 -16.40 1.37 -19.06
C HIS A 156 -15.76 0.10 -18.49
N VAL A 157 -16.37 -1.08 -18.70
CA VAL A 157 -15.78 -2.36 -18.25
C VAL A 157 -14.43 -2.64 -18.91
N LYS A 158 -14.33 -2.50 -20.24
CA LYS A 158 -13.06 -2.67 -20.99
C LYS A 158 -11.98 -1.73 -20.47
N VAL A 159 -12.31 -0.46 -20.25
CA VAL A 159 -11.38 0.57 -19.75
C VAL A 159 -10.96 0.32 -18.29
N PHE A 160 -11.87 -0.12 -17.41
CA PHE A 160 -11.50 -0.45 -16.03
C PHE A 160 -10.63 -1.71 -15.95
N VAL A 161 -10.99 -2.80 -16.62
CA VAL A 161 -10.18 -4.03 -16.63
C VAL A 161 -8.79 -3.79 -17.21
N TYR A 162 -8.69 -3.01 -18.30
CA TYR A 162 -7.40 -2.60 -18.86
C TYR A 162 -6.55 -1.83 -17.83
N GLN A 163 -7.10 -0.81 -17.17
CA GLN A 163 -6.37 -0.02 -16.17
C GLN A 163 -5.91 -0.86 -14.97
N ILE A 164 -6.74 -1.79 -14.48
CA ILE A 164 -6.37 -2.69 -13.38
C ILE A 164 -5.19 -3.58 -13.78
N LEU A 165 -5.27 -4.24 -14.94
CA LEU A 165 -4.18 -5.10 -15.44
C LEU A 165 -2.90 -4.31 -15.71
N ARG A 166 -3.02 -3.10 -16.26
CA ARG A 166 -1.88 -2.21 -16.51
C ARG A 166 -1.19 -1.81 -15.19
N GLY A 167 -1.96 -1.47 -14.16
CA GLY A 167 -1.45 -1.21 -12.81
C GLY A 167 -0.80 -2.44 -12.18
N LEU A 168 -1.38 -3.63 -12.36
CA LEU A 168 -0.78 -4.89 -11.89
C LEU A 168 0.52 -5.23 -12.62
N LYS A 169 0.64 -5.01 -13.93
CA LYS A 169 1.91 -5.22 -14.66
C LYS A 169 3.03 -4.37 -14.07
N TYR A 170 2.75 -3.10 -13.80
CA TYR A 170 3.69 -2.20 -13.13
C TYR A 170 4.10 -2.75 -11.75
N LEU A 171 3.15 -3.15 -10.90
CA LEU A 171 3.44 -3.72 -9.58
C LEU A 171 4.20 -5.06 -9.63
N HIS A 172 3.79 -5.99 -10.49
CA HIS A 172 4.43 -7.31 -10.64
C HIS A 172 5.87 -7.17 -11.16
N SER A 173 6.12 -6.24 -12.10
CA SER A 173 7.47 -5.90 -12.54
C SER A 173 8.33 -5.25 -11.45
N ALA A 174 7.71 -4.61 -10.45
CA ALA A 174 8.38 -4.10 -9.25
C ALA A 174 8.72 -5.18 -8.21
N ASN A 175 8.46 -6.46 -8.51
CA ASN A 175 8.44 -7.60 -7.58
C ASN A 175 7.34 -7.53 -6.50
N ILE A 176 6.28 -6.73 -6.67
CA ILE A 176 5.22 -6.56 -5.66
C ILE A 176 3.98 -7.39 -6.01
N LEU A 177 3.52 -8.21 -5.06
CA LEU A 177 2.21 -8.86 -5.11
C LEU A 177 1.23 -8.06 -4.26
N HIS A 178 0.04 -7.75 -4.79
CA HIS A 178 -0.93 -6.91 -4.08
C HIS A 178 -1.71 -7.71 -3.02
N ARG A 179 -2.17 -8.92 -3.36
CA ARG A 179 -2.80 -9.92 -2.49
C ARG A 179 -4.18 -9.57 -1.93
N ASP A 180 -4.62 -8.32 -2.04
CA ASP A 180 -5.96 -7.85 -1.65
C ASP A 180 -6.58 -6.97 -2.75
N ILE A 181 -6.54 -7.44 -4.00
CA ILE A 181 -7.26 -6.81 -5.11
C ILE A 181 -8.76 -7.07 -4.95
N LYS A 182 -9.52 -6.00 -4.76
CA LYS A 182 -10.98 -5.98 -4.61
C LYS A 182 -11.51 -4.60 -5.02
N PRO A 183 -12.79 -4.44 -5.40
CA PRO A 183 -13.31 -3.17 -5.91
C PRO A 183 -13.13 -1.97 -4.95
N GLY A 184 -13.21 -2.18 -3.63
CA GLY A 184 -12.95 -1.13 -2.64
C GLY A 184 -11.49 -0.67 -2.54
N ASN A 185 -10.54 -1.44 -3.08
CA ASN A 185 -9.11 -1.07 -3.17
C ASN A 185 -8.73 -0.55 -4.58
N LEU A 186 -9.73 -0.21 -5.40
CA LEU A 186 -9.58 0.35 -6.74
C LEU A 186 -10.28 1.71 -6.78
N LEU A 187 -9.53 2.77 -6.50
CA LEU A 187 -10.06 4.13 -6.46
C LEU A 187 -10.39 4.64 -7.87
N VAL A 188 -11.46 5.40 -8.02
CA VAL A 188 -11.96 5.91 -9.30
C VAL A 188 -12.28 7.41 -9.19
N ASN A 189 -11.91 8.18 -10.22
CA ASN A 189 -12.28 9.60 -10.34
C ASN A 189 -13.38 9.85 -11.38
N SER A 190 -13.91 11.08 -11.44
CA SER A 190 -14.96 11.48 -12.40
C SER A 190 -14.61 11.27 -13.87
N ASN A 191 -13.32 11.16 -14.20
CA ASN A 191 -12.83 10.93 -15.56
C ASN A 191 -12.59 9.44 -15.84
N CYS A 192 -13.09 8.54 -14.98
CA CYS A 192 -12.88 7.08 -15.01
C CYS A 192 -11.40 6.65 -14.96
N ILE A 193 -10.49 7.49 -14.48
CA ILE A 193 -9.14 7.05 -14.11
C ILE A 193 -9.27 6.16 -12.88
N LEU A 194 -8.69 4.96 -12.96
CA LEU A 194 -8.67 3.98 -11.89
C LEU A 194 -7.25 3.82 -11.34
N LYS A 195 -7.11 3.78 -10.01
CA LYS A 195 -5.83 3.57 -9.30
C LYS A 195 -5.95 2.50 -8.21
N ILE A 196 -5.00 1.56 -8.21
CA ILE A 196 -4.86 0.53 -7.16
C ILE A 196 -4.33 1.18 -5.88
N CYS A 197 -4.92 0.85 -4.72
CA CYS A 197 -4.54 1.35 -3.38
C CYS A 197 -4.55 0.25 -2.28
N ASP A 198 -4.19 0.61 -1.04
CA ASP A 198 -4.00 -0.28 0.13
C ASP A 198 -2.94 -1.38 -0.06
N PHE A 199 -1.68 -0.96 -0.11
CA PHE A 199 -0.52 -1.84 -0.17
C PHE A 199 -0.13 -2.43 1.20
N GLY A 200 -0.96 -2.28 2.24
CA GLY A 200 -0.61 -2.74 3.58
C GLY A 200 -0.49 -4.28 3.70
N LEU A 201 -1.20 -5.02 2.84
CA LEU A 201 -1.12 -6.48 2.70
C LEU A 201 -0.13 -6.94 1.63
N ALA A 202 0.32 -6.01 0.78
CA ALA A 202 1.24 -6.28 -0.31
C ALA A 202 2.59 -6.78 0.23
N ARG A 203 3.29 -7.57 -0.58
CA ARG A 203 4.60 -8.12 -0.24
C ARG A 203 5.50 -8.11 -1.45
N ILE A 204 6.79 -7.92 -1.21
CA ILE A 204 7.82 -8.18 -2.22
C ILE A 204 7.97 -9.69 -2.33
N TRP A 205 7.99 -10.20 -3.56
CA TRP A 205 8.22 -11.60 -3.87
C TRP A 205 9.56 -11.79 -4.58
N ASP A 206 10.09 -13.00 -4.50
CA ASP A 206 11.29 -13.39 -5.24
C ASP A 206 10.92 -14.54 -6.18
N SER A 207 11.11 -14.34 -7.49
CA SER A 207 10.89 -15.40 -8.48
C SER A 207 11.89 -16.56 -8.37
N ARG A 208 12.98 -16.37 -7.64
CA ARG A 208 14.08 -17.33 -7.45
C ARG A 208 13.97 -18.08 -6.12
N GLU A 209 13.30 -17.52 -5.11
CA GLU A 209 13.17 -18.13 -3.79
C GLU A 209 11.75 -18.63 -3.49
N LYS A 210 11.67 -19.88 -3.05
CA LYS A 210 10.43 -20.56 -2.65
C LYS A 210 9.99 -20.16 -1.23
N GLN A 211 9.84 -18.86 -0.97
CA GLN A 211 9.44 -18.32 0.33
C GLN A 211 8.03 -18.78 0.72
N ASN A 212 7.81 -19.05 2.01
CA ASN A 212 6.50 -19.35 2.57
C ASN A 212 5.84 -18.04 3.01
N MET A 213 4.64 -17.76 2.51
CA MET A 213 3.95 -16.50 2.76
C MET A 213 2.82 -16.68 3.79
N THR A 214 2.64 -15.72 4.70
CA THR A 214 1.62 -15.77 5.75
C THR A 214 0.21 -15.55 5.18
N HIS A 215 -0.75 -16.40 5.57
CA HIS A 215 -2.17 -16.17 5.29
C HIS A 215 -2.69 -15.11 6.26
N GLU A 216 -2.97 -13.91 5.75
CA GLU A 216 -3.64 -12.85 6.51
C GLU A 216 -5.16 -12.92 6.21
N VAL A 217 -5.98 -12.73 7.24
CA VAL A 217 -7.45 -12.91 7.17
C VAL A 217 -8.09 -11.62 6.67
N VAL A 218 -8.73 -11.68 5.51
CA VAL A 218 -9.28 -10.53 4.76
C VAL A 218 -10.47 -11.02 3.91
N THR A 219 -11.19 -10.09 3.28
CA THR A 219 -12.28 -10.30 2.31
C THR A 219 -12.08 -11.54 1.42
N GLN A 220 -13.07 -12.43 1.38
CA GLN A 220 -12.91 -13.77 0.80
C GLN A 220 -13.30 -13.88 -0.67
N TYR A 221 -14.17 -12.99 -1.17
CA TYR A 221 -14.85 -13.13 -2.47
C TYR A 221 -13.91 -13.11 -3.68
N TYR A 222 -12.79 -12.40 -3.58
CA TYR A 222 -11.78 -12.22 -4.63
C TYR A 222 -10.54 -13.11 -4.40
N ARG A 223 -10.57 -13.99 -3.41
CA ARG A 223 -9.42 -14.80 -2.98
C ARG A 223 -9.25 -16.02 -3.89
N ALA A 224 -8.03 -16.19 -4.40
CA ALA A 224 -7.68 -17.29 -5.31
C ALA A 224 -7.80 -18.68 -4.67
N PRO A 225 -8.17 -19.74 -5.44
CA PRO A 225 -8.44 -21.07 -4.91
C PRO A 225 -7.23 -21.69 -4.21
N GLU A 226 -6.00 -21.44 -4.68
CA GLU A 226 -4.79 -21.90 -4.02
C GLU A 226 -4.61 -21.30 -2.60
N LEU A 227 -5.05 -20.05 -2.39
CA LEU A 227 -5.02 -19.41 -1.07
C LEU A 227 -6.08 -19.98 -0.12
N LEU A 228 -7.25 -20.37 -0.66
CA LEU A 228 -8.32 -21.06 0.08
C LEU A 228 -7.90 -22.50 0.45
N MET A 229 -7.19 -23.16 -0.46
CA MET A 229 -6.64 -24.51 -0.25
C MET A 229 -5.36 -24.52 0.62
N GLY A 230 -4.91 -23.38 1.15
CA GLY A 230 -3.78 -23.31 2.09
C GLY A 230 -2.39 -23.40 1.44
N ALA A 231 -2.26 -23.07 0.15
CA ALA A 231 -0.97 -23.04 -0.52
C ALA A 231 -0.08 -21.92 0.07
N ARG A 232 1.08 -22.33 0.62
CA ARG A 232 2.07 -21.41 1.22
C ARG A 232 2.93 -20.66 0.20
N ARG A 233 2.83 -21.04 -1.08
CA ARG A 233 3.60 -20.51 -2.21
C ARG A 233 2.63 -20.13 -3.32
N TYR A 234 2.74 -18.91 -3.80
CA TYR A 234 1.91 -18.34 -4.86
C TYR A 234 2.64 -17.19 -5.55
N THR A 235 2.12 -16.77 -6.71
CA THR A 235 2.74 -15.81 -7.64
C THR A 235 1.77 -14.65 -7.92
N GLY A 236 2.08 -13.77 -8.87
CA GLY A 236 1.15 -12.77 -9.41
C GLY A 236 -0.18 -13.33 -9.91
N ALA A 237 -0.28 -14.64 -10.13
CA ALA A 237 -1.52 -15.32 -10.49
C ALA A 237 -2.65 -15.11 -9.46
N VAL A 238 -2.36 -14.86 -8.17
CA VAL A 238 -3.40 -14.57 -7.17
C VAL A 238 -4.14 -13.27 -7.47
N ASP A 239 -3.41 -12.24 -7.94
CA ASP A 239 -3.99 -10.95 -8.28
C ASP A 239 -4.81 -11.08 -9.58
N ILE A 240 -4.36 -11.88 -10.55
CA ILE A 240 -5.11 -12.17 -11.79
C ILE A 240 -6.45 -12.87 -11.51
N TRP A 241 -6.48 -13.82 -10.57
CA TRP A 241 -7.74 -14.42 -10.14
C TRP A 241 -8.71 -13.37 -9.58
N SER A 242 -8.22 -12.46 -8.74
CA SER A 242 -9.01 -11.37 -8.20
C SER A 242 -9.55 -10.45 -9.31
N VAL A 243 -8.75 -10.14 -10.34
CA VAL A 243 -9.21 -9.40 -11.53
C VAL A 243 -10.32 -10.17 -12.27
N GLY A 244 -10.20 -11.49 -12.43
CA GLY A 244 -11.24 -12.31 -13.04
C GLY A 244 -12.58 -12.21 -12.30
N CYS A 245 -12.54 -12.24 -10.95
CA CYS A 245 -13.73 -12.04 -10.13
C CYS A 245 -14.34 -10.63 -10.32
N ILE A 246 -13.50 -9.59 -10.30
CA ILE A 246 -13.92 -8.19 -10.47
C ILE A 246 -14.48 -7.95 -11.89
N PHE A 247 -13.88 -8.56 -12.91
CA PHE A 247 -14.36 -8.45 -14.29
C PHE A 247 -15.75 -9.08 -14.45
N ALA A 248 -15.98 -10.27 -13.89
CA ALA A 248 -17.30 -10.88 -13.87
C ALA A 248 -18.32 -10.04 -13.10
N GLU A 249 -17.93 -9.42 -11.99
CA GLU A 249 -18.76 -8.52 -11.19
C GLU A 249 -19.08 -7.20 -11.91
N LEU A 250 -18.14 -6.62 -12.65
CA LEU A 250 -18.35 -5.44 -13.51
C LEU A 250 -19.39 -5.73 -14.61
N LEU A 251 -19.37 -6.95 -15.19
CA LEU A 251 -20.36 -7.38 -16.18
C LEU A 251 -21.74 -7.63 -15.54
N ALA A 252 -21.79 -8.33 -14.40
CA ALA A 252 -23.03 -8.81 -13.79
C ALA A 252 -23.64 -7.87 -12.73
N ARG A 253 -22.95 -6.79 -12.35
CA ARG A 253 -23.30 -5.88 -11.23
C ARG A 253 -23.50 -6.55 -9.87
N ARG A 254 -22.91 -7.73 -9.68
CA ARG A 254 -23.00 -8.52 -8.44
C ARG A 254 -21.75 -9.38 -8.27
N ILE A 255 -21.37 -9.59 -7.02
CA ILE A 255 -20.23 -10.40 -6.61
C ILE A 255 -20.35 -11.82 -7.22
N LEU A 256 -19.31 -12.27 -7.92
CA LEU A 256 -19.30 -13.58 -8.59
C LEU A 256 -19.45 -14.75 -7.60
N PHE A 257 -18.74 -14.68 -6.47
CA PHE A 257 -18.68 -15.69 -5.42
C PHE A 257 -19.03 -15.07 -4.06
N GLN A 258 -20.31 -15.01 -3.73
CA GLN A 258 -20.82 -14.39 -2.50
C GLN A 258 -20.93 -15.43 -1.35
N ALA A 259 -19.79 -15.91 -0.86
CA ALA A 259 -19.73 -16.89 0.23
C ALA A 259 -19.90 -16.27 1.64
N GLN A 260 -20.13 -17.12 2.66
CA GLN A 260 -20.02 -16.77 4.08
C GLN A 260 -18.73 -17.31 4.74
N GLY A 261 -18.01 -18.22 4.07
CA GLY A 261 -16.75 -18.77 4.58
C GLY A 261 -15.85 -19.41 3.52
N PRO A 262 -14.59 -19.73 3.85
CA PRO A 262 -13.59 -20.20 2.86
C PRO A 262 -13.96 -21.52 2.18
N ILE A 263 -14.68 -22.40 2.87
CA ILE A 263 -15.16 -23.69 2.34
C ILE A 263 -16.28 -23.47 1.32
N GLU A 264 -17.21 -22.56 1.62
CA GLU A 264 -18.29 -22.19 0.70
C GLU A 264 -17.72 -21.46 -0.52
N GLN A 265 -16.76 -20.55 -0.33
CA GLN A 265 -16.03 -19.90 -1.42
C GLN A 265 -15.39 -20.94 -2.35
N LEU A 266 -14.72 -21.96 -1.80
CA LEU A 266 -14.14 -23.05 -2.59
C LEU A 266 -15.22 -23.88 -3.31
N ASN A 267 -16.35 -24.15 -2.66
CA ASN A 267 -17.48 -24.86 -3.28
C ASN A 267 -18.06 -24.07 -4.48
N LEU A 268 -18.30 -22.75 -4.32
CA LEU A 268 -18.82 -21.89 -5.40
C LEU A 268 -17.87 -21.80 -6.59
N ILE A 269 -16.55 -21.88 -6.35
CA ILE A 269 -15.53 -21.97 -7.40
C ILE A 269 -15.63 -23.31 -8.14
N ILE A 270 -15.76 -24.42 -7.41
CA ILE A 270 -15.94 -25.76 -7.98
C ILE A 270 -17.26 -25.87 -8.76
N ASP A 271 -18.33 -25.15 -8.36
CA ASP A 271 -19.59 -25.08 -9.11
C ASP A 271 -19.49 -24.32 -10.44
N LEU A 272 -18.49 -23.45 -10.60
CA LEU A 272 -18.23 -22.73 -11.85
C LEU A 272 -17.24 -23.46 -12.75
N LEU A 273 -16.12 -23.92 -12.18
CA LEU A 273 -14.99 -24.48 -12.92
C LEU A 273 -14.99 -26.01 -13.01
N GLY A 274 -15.85 -26.69 -12.24
CA GLY A 274 -15.83 -28.14 -12.07
C GLY A 274 -14.87 -28.61 -10.98
N THR A 275 -14.84 -29.91 -10.73
CA THR A 275 -13.91 -30.52 -9.76
C THR A 275 -12.48 -30.48 -10.27
N PRO A 276 -11.52 -29.86 -9.56
CA PRO A 276 -10.13 -29.77 -10.01
C PRO A 276 -9.47 -31.15 -10.05
N ALA A 277 -8.55 -31.32 -11.01
CA ALA A 277 -7.73 -32.51 -11.12
C ALA A 277 -6.70 -32.59 -9.97
N PRO A 278 -6.18 -33.80 -9.63
CA PRO A 278 -5.19 -33.97 -8.57
C PRO A 278 -3.95 -33.07 -8.72
N ASP A 279 -3.48 -32.85 -9.95
CA ASP A 279 -2.32 -32.01 -10.25
C ASP A 279 -2.56 -30.51 -9.95
N GLU A 280 -3.80 -30.05 -10.03
CA GLU A 280 -4.18 -28.66 -9.72
C GLU A 280 -4.25 -28.47 -8.20
N MET A 281 -4.60 -29.52 -7.46
CA MET A 281 -4.57 -29.59 -6.00
C MET A 281 -3.18 -29.91 -5.42
N ARG A 282 -2.10 -29.92 -6.23
CA ARG A 282 -0.74 -30.29 -5.80
C ARG A 282 -0.18 -29.48 -4.63
N TYR A 283 -0.64 -28.24 -4.43
CA TYR A 283 -0.25 -27.36 -3.32
C TYR A 283 -1.34 -27.19 -2.25
N ALA A 284 -2.47 -27.89 -2.38
CA ALA A 284 -3.52 -27.89 -1.37
C ALA A 284 -3.05 -28.58 -0.08
N CYS A 285 -3.51 -28.09 1.07
CA CYS A 285 -3.38 -28.80 2.33
C CYS A 285 -4.31 -30.03 2.37
N ASP A 286 -4.01 -31.00 3.25
CA ASP A 286 -4.75 -32.26 3.29
C ASP A 286 -6.23 -32.07 3.65
N GLY A 287 -6.56 -31.07 4.49
CA GLY A 287 -7.94 -30.71 4.81
C GLY A 287 -8.74 -30.27 3.57
N ALA A 288 -8.17 -29.36 2.76
CA ALA A 288 -8.81 -28.90 1.53
C ALA A 288 -8.88 -30.01 0.47
N ARG A 289 -7.81 -30.79 0.28
CA ARG A 289 -7.77 -31.91 -0.66
C ARG A 289 -8.82 -32.98 -0.30
N ASN A 290 -8.93 -33.33 0.98
CA ASN A 290 -9.92 -34.30 1.47
C ASN A 290 -11.36 -33.78 1.33
N HIS A 291 -11.60 -32.47 1.50
CA HIS A 291 -12.91 -31.84 1.27
C HIS A 291 -13.35 -31.99 -0.21
N VAL A 292 -12.43 -31.70 -1.15
CA VAL A 292 -12.72 -31.84 -2.58
C VAL A 292 -12.94 -33.30 -2.98
N ILE A 293 -12.06 -34.22 -2.56
CA ILE A 293 -12.15 -35.66 -2.91
C ILE A 293 -13.42 -36.32 -2.35
N ARG A 294 -13.91 -35.88 -1.18
CA ARG A 294 -15.16 -36.38 -0.59
C ARG A 294 -16.42 -35.75 -1.17
N SER A 295 -16.28 -34.68 -1.96
CA SER A 295 -17.41 -34.02 -2.61
C SER A 295 -17.78 -34.73 -3.90
N HIS A 296 -19.07 -34.68 -4.27
CA HIS A 296 -19.52 -35.14 -5.58
C HIS A 296 -18.78 -34.43 -6.71
N PHE A 297 -18.43 -35.18 -7.76
CA PHE A 297 -17.81 -34.64 -8.97
C PHE A 297 -18.74 -33.65 -9.67
N ARG A 298 -18.20 -32.50 -10.08
CA ARG A 298 -18.94 -31.42 -10.76
C ARG A 298 -18.28 -31.12 -12.10
N VAL A 299 -19.10 -30.92 -13.13
CA VAL A 299 -18.66 -30.49 -14.47
C VAL A 299 -18.56 -28.95 -14.49
N ASN A 300 -17.70 -28.39 -15.33
CA ASN A 300 -17.61 -26.95 -15.52
C ASN A 300 -18.95 -26.35 -16.02
N ASN A 301 -19.23 -25.11 -15.61
CA ASN A 301 -20.44 -24.37 -15.98
C ASN A 301 -20.07 -23.04 -16.64
N PHE A 302 -19.34 -23.11 -17.74
CA PHE A 302 -18.96 -21.92 -18.51
C PHE A 302 -20.16 -21.18 -19.14
N TYR A 303 -21.32 -21.84 -19.25
CA TYR A 303 -22.58 -21.18 -19.61
C TYR A 303 -22.93 -20.06 -18.61
N ARG A 304 -22.66 -20.25 -17.32
CA ARG A 304 -22.86 -19.22 -16.28
C ARG A 304 -22.01 -17.95 -16.52
N MET A 305 -20.86 -18.05 -17.18
CA MET A 305 -20.06 -16.88 -17.59
C MET A 305 -20.68 -16.16 -18.80
N ARG A 306 -21.26 -16.91 -19.76
CA ARG A 306 -22.00 -16.34 -20.91
C ARG A 306 -23.24 -15.57 -20.46
N THR A 307 -23.92 -16.02 -19.41
CA THR A 307 -25.13 -15.38 -18.87
C THR A 307 -24.88 -14.34 -17.78
N LEU A 308 -23.66 -13.80 -17.64
CA LEU A 308 -23.38 -12.72 -16.67
C LEU A 308 -24.15 -11.43 -17.02
N SER A 309 -24.27 -11.12 -18.30
CA SER A 309 -24.98 -9.95 -18.84
C SER A 309 -25.41 -10.22 -20.29
N PRO A 310 -26.52 -9.63 -20.79
CA PRO A 310 -26.89 -9.68 -22.21
C PRO A 310 -25.82 -9.12 -23.16
N HIS A 311 -24.86 -8.34 -22.65
CA HIS A 311 -23.77 -7.74 -23.42
C HIS A 311 -22.42 -8.46 -23.27
N THR A 312 -22.39 -9.63 -22.62
CA THR A 312 -21.16 -10.43 -22.48
C THR A 312 -20.77 -11.07 -23.81
N THR A 313 -19.66 -10.61 -24.41
CA THR A 313 -19.12 -11.12 -25.67
C THR A 313 -18.31 -12.41 -25.48
N ASP A 314 -18.10 -13.18 -26.56
CA ASP A 314 -17.22 -14.36 -26.53
C ASP A 314 -15.80 -14.03 -26.05
N ASP A 315 -15.22 -12.91 -26.50
CA ASP A 315 -13.91 -12.43 -26.02
C ASP A 315 -13.89 -12.15 -24.51
N ALA A 316 -15.00 -11.69 -23.92
CA ALA A 316 -15.11 -11.48 -22.48
C ALA A 316 -15.12 -12.82 -21.73
N VAL A 317 -15.87 -13.80 -22.23
CA VAL A 317 -15.93 -15.16 -21.66
C VAL A 317 -14.59 -15.87 -21.80
N HIS A 318 -13.91 -15.71 -22.93
CA HIS A 318 -12.58 -16.27 -23.16
C HIS A 318 -11.57 -15.67 -22.18
N LEU A 319 -11.48 -14.34 -22.06
CA LEU A 319 -10.59 -13.70 -21.09
C LEU A 319 -10.92 -14.09 -19.63
N LEU A 320 -12.20 -14.19 -19.26
CA LEU A 320 -12.62 -14.71 -17.95
C LEU A 320 -12.14 -16.14 -17.73
N SER A 321 -12.30 -17.03 -18.72
CA SER A 321 -11.85 -18.42 -18.64
C SER A 321 -10.32 -18.56 -18.53
N LEU A 322 -9.56 -17.58 -19.04
CA LEU A 322 -8.10 -17.54 -18.89
C LEU A 322 -7.66 -17.02 -17.50
N MET A 323 -8.44 -16.14 -16.87
CA MET A 323 -8.18 -15.61 -15.52
C MET A 323 -8.66 -16.54 -14.39
N LEU A 324 -9.79 -17.22 -14.58
CA LEU A 324 -10.45 -18.07 -13.58
C LEU A 324 -10.05 -19.54 -13.78
N GLN A 325 -8.80 -19.86 -13.47
CA GLN A 325 -8.24 -21.22 -13.55
C GLN A 325 -7.70 -21.70 -12.21
N PHE A 326 -7.77 -23.00 -11.93
CA PHE A 326 -7.23 -23.57 -10.69
C PHE A 326 -5.69 -23.58 -10.68
N ASP A 327 -5.02 -24.00 -11.76
CA ASP A 327 -3.55 -24.02 -11.80
C ASP A 327 -2.97 -22.59 -11.90
N PRO A 328 -2.24 -22.10 -10.87
CA PRO A 328 -1.71 -20.74 -10.83
C PRO A 328 -0.36 -20.59 -11.57
N THR A 329 0.11 -21.64 -12.27
CA THR A 329 1.34 -21.52 -13.08
C THR A 329 1.05 -20.84 -14.41
N SER A 330 1.69 -19.70 -14.64
CA SER A 330 1.60 -18.98 -15.91
C SER A 330 2.19 -19.80 -17.06
N PHE A 331 1.68 -19.53 -18.26
CA PHE A 331 2.21 -20.11 -19.48
C PHE A 331 3.62 -19.56 -19.75
N ASN A 332 4.52 -20.39 -20.31
CA ASN A 332 5.89 -20.01 -20.62
C ASN A 332 6.18 -20.37 -22.08
N TYR A 333 5.97 -19.40 -22.98
CA TYR A 333 6.10 -19.58 -24.43
C TYR A 333 7.52 -19.98 -24.90
N ALA A 334 8.56 -19.80 -24.07
CA ALA A 334 9.95 -20.07 -24.41
C ALA A 334 10.30 -21.55 -24.69
N VAL A 335 9.38 -22.49 -24.43
CA VAL A 335 9.56 -23.94 -24.66
C VAL A 335 8.63 -24.46 -25.78
N PHE A 336 7.90 -23.57 -26.47
CA PHE A 336 6.62 -23.93 -27.11
C PHE A 336 6.65 -24.29 -28.62
N ILE A 337 7.81 -24.39 -29.26
CA ILE A 337 7.87 -24.56 -30.74
C ILE A 337 7.60 -26.01 -31.23
N VAL A 338 7.64 -27.05 -30.36
CA VAL A 338 7.82 -28.44 -30.86
C VAL A 338 6.56 -29.33 -30.87
N ILE A 339 5.58 -29.21 -29.98
CA ILE A 339 4.47 -30.21 -29.88
C ILE A 339 3.09 -29.55 -29.79
N ARG A 340 2.39 -29.52 -30.92
CA ARG A 340 1.07 -28.88 -31.08
C ARG A 340 -0.14 -29.75 -30.70
N SER A 341 0.09 -30.94 -30.12
CA SER A 341 -0.94 -32.00 -30.04
C SER A 341 -1.01 -32.81 -28.72
N TYR A 342 -0.30 -32.44 -27.65
CA TYR A 342 -0.37 -33.17 -26.37
C TYR A 342 -0.62 -32.26 -25.16
N ILE A 343 -1.84 -32.36 -24.62
CA ILE A 343 -2.25 -31.96 -23.26
C ILE A 343 -1.99 -30.48 -22.93
N PHE A 344 -2.84 -29.60 -23.48
CA PHE A 344 -3.14 -28.35 -22.78
C PHE A 344 -3.94 -28.70 -21.51
N LYS A 345 -3.36 -28.45 -20.34
CA LYS A 345 -4.13 -28.19 -19.12
C LYS A 345 -4.27 -26.68 -19.00
N ASP A 346 -5.49 -26.21 -18.74
CA ASP A 346 -5.79 -24.78 -18.70
C ASP A 346 -5.04 -24.12 -17.54
N LYS A 347 -4.13 -23.21 -17.90
CA LYS A 347 -3.25 -22.50 -16.97
C LYS A 347 -3.72 -21.07 -16.80
N ARG A 348 -3.62 -20.53 -15.58
CA ARG A 348 -3.98 -19.13 -15.34
C ARG A 348 -3.03 -18.20 -16.10
N VAL A 349 -3.61 -17.30 -16.88
CA VAL A 349 -2.91 -16.33 -17.73
C VAL A 349 -2.02 -15.37 -16.92
N SER A 350 -0.89 -14.93 -17.47
CA SER A 350 -0.08 -13.85 -16.85
C SER A 350 -0.72 -12.47 -17.06
N VAL A 351 -0.24 -11.44 -16.34
CA VAL A 351 -0.71 -10.06 -16.55
C VAL A 351 -0.33 -9.53 -17.93
N GLU A 352 0.86 -9.87 -18.42
CA GLU A 352 1.37 -9.51 -19.75
C GLU A 352 0.64 -10.24 -20.89
N GLU A 353 0.20 -11.47 -20.64
CA GLU A 353 -0.61 -12.24 -21.59
C GLU A 353 -2.06 -11.73 -21.62
N ALA A 354 -2.66 -11.46 -20.45
CA ALA A 354 -4.00 -10.89 -20.34
C ALA A 354 -4.08 -9.52 -21.04
N LEU A 355 -3.07 -8.67 -20.89
CA LEU A 355 -2.99 -7.37 -21.56
C LEU A 355 -2.93 -7.45 -23.09
N LYS A 356 -2.51 -8.59 -23.67
CA LYS A 356 -2.48 -8.82 -25.13
C LYS A 356 -3.78 -9.40 -25.69
N HIS A 357 -4.78 -9.62 -24.85
CA HIS A 357 -6.04 -10.23 -25.25
C HIS A 357 -6.96 -9.21 -25.96
N ASN A 358 -7.46 -9.55 -27.15
CA ASN A 358 -8.26 -8.69 -28.04
C ASN A 358 -9.38 -7.90 -27.34
N TYR A 359 -10.05 -8.52 -26.35
CA TYR A 359 -11.07 -7.87 -25.51
C TYR A 359 -10.67 -6.47 -24.97
N LEU A 360 -9.37 -6.28 -24.70
CA LEU A 360 -8.83 -5.06 -24.10
C LEU A 360 -8.38 -4.01 -25.13
N ASP A 361 -8.34 -4.30 -26.43
CA ASP A 361 -7.78 -3.38 -27.43
C ASP A 361 -8.52 -2.06 -27.49
N GLU A 362 -9.85 -2.08 -27.49
CA GLU A 362 -10.67 -0.87 -27.41
C GLU A 362 -10.48 -0.10 -26.08
N GLY A 363 -10.37 -0.82 -24.95
CA GLY A 363 -10.17 -0.22 -23.63
C GLY A 363 -8.81 0.48 -23.53
N ARG A 364 -7.77 -0.18 -24.04
CA ARG A 364 -6.41 0.33 -24.25
C ARG A 364 -6.41 1.58 -25.12
N MET A 365 -7.01 1.49 -26.31
CA MET A 365 -7.04 2.62 -27.26
C MET A 365 -7.81 3.81 -26.70
N ARG A 366 -8.94 3.60 -26.01
CA ARG A 366 -9.71 4.69 -25.39
C ARG A 366 -8.91 5.36 -24.28
N PHE A 367 -8.27 4.59 -23.40
CA PHE A 367 -7.42 5.13 -22.34
C PHE A 367 -6.28 5.99 -22.90
N HIS A 368 -5.56 5.51 -23.92
CA HIS A 368 -4.44 6.27 -24.50
C HIS A 368 -4.86 7.42 -25.42
N SER A 369 -6.10 7.41 -25.92
CA SER A 369 -6.64 8.50 -26.76
C SER A 369 -7.01 9.75 -25.98
N CYS A 370 -7.48 9.64 -24.73
CA CYS A 370 -7.95 10.81 -23.97
C CYS A 370 -7.75 10.79 -22.45
N MET A 371 -7.31 9.68 -21.83
CA MET A 371 -7.30 9.54 -20.36
C MET A 371 -5.89 9.55 -19.74
N CYS A 372 -4.91 8.92 -20.40
CA CYS A 372 -3.56 8.75 -19.84
C CYS A 372 -2.73 10.04 -19.79
N SER A 373 -1.72 10.06 -18.92
CA SER A 373 -0.73 11.15 -18.86
C SER A 373 0.41 11.00 -19.87
N CYS A 374 0.66 9.79 -20.38
CA CYS A 374 1.79 9.47 -21.24
C CYS A 374 1.57 9.77 -22.74
N CYS A 375 0.36 10.11 -23.16
CA CYS A 375 0.03 10.53 -24.53
C CYS A 375 -0.53 11.95 -24.53
N TYR A 376 -0.16 12.76 -25.52
CA TYR A 376 -0.52 14.18 -25.57
C TYR A 376 -0.98 14.61 -26.97
N THR A 377 -1.77 15.67 -27.05
CA THR A 377 -2.22 16.25 -28.33
C THR A 377 -1.41 17.51 -28.62
N LYS A 378 -0.81 17.59 -29.81
CA LYS A 378 -0.08 18.78 -30.29
C LYS A 378 -1.06 19.89 -30.69
N SER A 379 -0.56 21.12 -30.83
CA SER A 379 -1.35 22.30 -31.25
C SER A 379 -2.05 22.14 -32.61
N ASN A 380 -1.52 21.30 -33.49
CA ASN A 380 -2.14 20.91 -34.77
C ASN A 380 -3.20 19.79 -34.63
N ASN A 381 -3.75 19.58 -33.43
CA ASN A 381 -4.72 18.55 -33.07
C ASN A 381 -4.27 17.08 -33.32
N THR A 382 -2.96 16.83 -33.53
CA THR A 382 -2.43 15.48 -33.71
C THR A 382 -2.16 14.83 -32.36
N ARG A 383 -2.78 13.67 -32.07
CA ARG A 383 -2.48 12.85 -30.90
C ARG A 383 -1.14 12.13 -31.09
N ILE A 384 -0.23 12.30 -30.14
CA ILE A 384 1.03 11.58 -30.03
C ILE A 384 0.87 10.50 -28.97
N PHE A 385 1.07 9.26 -29.37
CA PHE A 385 1.00 8.10 -28.49
C PHE A 385 2.37 7.77 -27.91
N THR A 386 2.39 7.23 -26.69
CA THR A 386 3.57 6.62 -26.07
C THR A 386 4.08 5.43 -26.90
N THR A 387 5.38 5.17 -26.84
CA THR A 387 5.98 3.95 -27.42
C THR A 387 5.78 2.71 -26.54
N ASP A 388 5.60 2.89 -25.23
CA ASP A 388 5.20 1.84 -24.30
C ASP A 388 3.86 2.19 -23.64
N PHE A 389 2.84 1.43 -24.01
CA PHE A 389 1.49 1.59 -23.46
C PHE A 389 1.37 1.05 -22.03
N ASP A 390 2.17 0.04 -21.66
CA ASP A 390 2.04 -0.70 -20.41
C ASP A 390 3.38 -0.71 -19.65
N PRO A 391 3.87 0.44 -19.17
CA PRO A 391 5.22 0.57 -18.62
C PRO A 391 5.45 -0.29 -17.37
N VAL A 392 6.69 -0.74 -17.22
CA VAL A 392 7.19 -1.47 -16.04
C VAL A 392 7.77 -0.51 -15.00
N HIS A 393 7.96 -0.99 -13.79
CA HIS A 393 8.60 -0.24 -12.71
C HIS A 393 10.12 -0.16 -12.93
N GLU A 394 10.67 1.06 -13.02
CA GLU A 394 12.08 1.32 -13.34
C GLU A 394 13.07 0.63 -12.38
N GLN A 395 12.73 0.58 -11.09
CA GLN A 395 13.60 0.05 -10.03
C GLN A 395 12.85 -0.98 -9.17
N PRO A 396 12.86 -2.28 -9.53
CA PRO A 396 12.18 -3.32 -8.76
C PRO A 396 12.72 -3.43 -7.33
N PHE A 397 11.87 -3.79 -6.38
CA PHE A 397 12.27 -3.95 -4.99
C PHE A 397 13.17 -5.18 -4.82
N ASP A 398 14.28 -5.05 -4.08
CA ASP A 398 15.13 -6.17 -3.69
C ASP A 398 14.38 -7.05 -2.66
N PRO A 399 14.15 -8.35 -2.91
CA PRO A 399 13.52 -9.26 -1.94
C PRO A 399 14.26 -9.38 -0.60
N LYS A 400 15.55 -9.02 -0.53
CA LYS A 400 16.28 -8.90 0.75
C LYS A 400 15.68 -7.83 1.66
N TRP A 401 15.07 -6.78 1.11
CA TRP A 401 14.48 -5.70 1.91
C TRP A 401 13.35 -6.22 2.82
N GLU A 402 12.53 -7.16 2.34
CA GLU A 402 11.46 -7.77 3.17
C GLU A 402 12.07 -8.68 4.27
N LYS A 403 13.20 -9.34 4.00
CA LYS A 403 13.98 -10.10 5.00
C LYS A 403 14.61 -9.17 6.04
N GLU A 404 15.17 -8.04 5.64
CA GLU A 404 15.69 -7.02 6.56
C GLU A 404 14.56 -6.45 7.42
N LEU A 405 13.45 -6.04 6.80
CA LEU A 405 12.24 -5.57 7.49
C LEU A 405 11.76 -6.58 8.54
N SER A 406 11.81 -7.88 8.24
CA SER A 406 11.42 -8.94 9.18
C SER A 406 12.27 -8.96 10.46
N ARG A 407 13.54 -8.53 10.41
CA ARG A 407 14.50 -8.55 11.53
C ARG A 407 14.46 -7.29 12.40
N LEU A 408 13.92 -6.18 11.88
CA LEU A 408 13.85 -4.92 12.62
C LEU A 408 12.94 -5.03 13.86
N SER A 409 13.38 -4.40 14.95
CA SER A 409 12.56 -4.15 16.14
C SER A 409 11.61 -2.98 15.92
N MET A 410 10.68 -2.78 16.87
CA MET A 410 9.79 -1.62 16.87
C MET A 410 10.57 -0.30 17.04
N PHE A 411 11.69 -0.31 17.76
CA PHE A 411 12.55 0.86 17.95
C PHE A 411 13.26 1.25 16.65
N ASP A 412 13.87 0.28 15.96
CA ASP A 412 14.53 0.52 14.66
C ASP A 412 13.53 1.03 13.62
N LEU A 413 12.31 0.51 13.64
CA LEU A 413 11.23 0.95 12.76
C LEU A 413 10.80 2.39 13.07
N ARG A 414 10.67 2.78 14.34
CA ARG A 414 10.34 4.17 14.73
C ARG A 414 11.38 5.16 14.21
N ASP A 415 12.66 4.88 14.42
CA ASP A 415 13.77 5.70 13.92
C ASP A 415 13.80 5.77 12.38
N ARG A 416 13.74 4.63 11.69
CA ARG A 416 13.73 4.58 10.22
C ARG A 416 12.50 5.27 9.62
N MET A 417 11.32 5.14 10.23
CA MET A 417 10.10 5.83 9.81
C MET A 417 10.23 7.34 9.96
N TYR A 418 10.74 7.81 11.11
CA TYR A 418 10.95 9.24 11.33
C TYR A 418 11.93 9.82 10.30
N LYS A 419 13.12 9.22 10.16
CA LYS A 419 14.14 9.63 9.17
C LYS A 419 13.59 9.64 7.75
N PHE A 420 12.87 8.58 7.35
CA PHE A 420 12.24 8.50 6.03
C PHE A 420 11.23 9.63 5.75
N VAL A 421 10.56 10.17 6.78
CA VAL A 421 9.67 11.32 6.63
C VAL A 421 10.43 12.65 6.68
N THR A 422 11.44 12.81 7.54
CA THR A 422 12.13 14.10 7.74
C THR A 422 13.28 14.37 6.79
N GLU A 423 13.95 13.34 6.28
CA GLU A 423 15.10 13.45 5.36
C GLU A 423 14.66 13.50 3.88
N ARG A 424 13.39 13.22 3.57
CA ARG A 424 12.83 13.39 2.22
C ARG A 424 12.76 14.87 1.86
N THR A 425 13.19 15.22 0.64
CA THR A 425 12.96 16.53 0.03
C THR A 425 11.45 16.86 0.04
N PRO A 426 11.01 17.90 0.78
CA PRO A 426 9.58 18.20 0.90
C PRO A 426 8.99 18.71 -0.42
N LEU A 427 7.71 18.41 -0.66
CA LEU A 427 7.02 18.93 -1.84
C LEU A 427 6.92 20.46 -1.76
N PHE A 428 7.21 21.14 -2.86
CA PHE A 428 7.39 22.61 -2.93
C PHE A 428 8.46 23.17 -1.95
N GLY A 429 9.43 22.34 -1.53
CA GLY A 429 10.51 22.75 -0.62
C GLY A 429 10.09 23.10 0.81
N THR A 430 8.80 22.93 1.15
CA THR A 430 8.25 23.24 2.48
C THR A 430 7.51 22.02 3.03
N PRO A 431 7.92 21.45 4.18
CA PRO A 431 7.21 20.32 4.77
C PRO A 431 5.87 20.76 5.37
N LEU A 432 4.98 19.80 5.58
CA LEU A 432 3.69 20.01 6.24
C LEU A 432 3.68 19.41 7.64
N CYS A 433 2.98 20.07 8.55
CA CYS A 433 2.65 19.58 9.89
C CYS A 433 1.12 19.64 10.07
N ILE A 434 0.53 18.75 10.85
CA ILE A 434 -0.91 18.79 11.15
C ILE A 434 -1.21 19.75 12.30
N ASN A 435 -2.41 20.34 12.34
CA ASN A 435 -2.88 21.14 13.47
C ASN A 435 -3.74 20.31 14.43
N PRO A 436 -3.17 19.68 15.48
CA PRO A 436 -3.94 18.87 16.43
C PRO A 436 -4.95 19.70 17.26
N SER A 437 -4.76 21.02 17.33
CA SER A 437 -5.64 21.92 18.07
C SER A 437 -6.89 22.33 17.29
N SER A 438 -6.93 22.14 15.96
CA SER A 438 -8.05 22.56 15.12
C SER A 438 -9.33 21.76 15.41
N ALA A 439 -10.49 22.41 15.33
CA ALA A 439 -11.78 21.75 15.61
C ALA A 439 -12.07 20.59 14.64
N ALA A 440 -11.76 20.76 13.35
CA ALA A 440 -11.90 19.72 12.34
C ALA A 440 -10.96 18.53 12.59
N TYR A 441 -9.72 18.76 13.07
CA TYR A 441 -8.85 17.65 13.51
C TYR A 441 -9.46 16.83 14.64
N LYS A 442 -10.09 17.47 15.62
CA LYS A 442 -10.71 16.75 16.74
C LYS A 442 -11.88 15.86 16.28
N ASN A 443 -12.54 16.18 15.18
CA ASN A 443 -13.55 15.32 14.57
C ASN A 443 -12.92 14.20 13.74
N PHE A 444 -11.98 14.52 12.85
CA PHE A 444 -11.20 13.56 12.06
C PHE A 444 -10.50 12.50 12.91
N ALA A 445 -9.87 12.91 14.01
CA ALA A 445 -9.17 12.02 14.92
C ALA A 445 -10.10 11.02 15.64
N ARG A 446 -11.40 11.32 15.75
CA ARG A 446 -12.42 10.51 16.46
C ARG A 446 -13.11 9.46 15.58
N GLN A 447 -12.94 9.49 14.26
CA GLN A 447 -13.70 8.61 13.35
C GLN A 447 -13.19 7.15 13.28
N ASP A 448 -12.13 6.81 14.04
CA ASP A 448 -11.57 5.45 14.17
C ASP A 448 -11.74 4.85 15.59
N LEU A 449 -12.69 5.34 16.40
CA LEU A 449 -12.97 4.86 17.77
C LEU A 449 -14.17 3.91 17.83
#